data_AF-A0A519HY01-F1
#
_entry.id   AF-A0A519HY01-F1
#
_cell.length_a   1.000
_cell.length_b   1.000
_cell.length_c   1.000
_cell.angle_alpha   90.00
_cell.angle_beta   90.00
_cell.angle_gamma   90.00
#
_symmetry.space_group_name_H-M   'P 1'
#
loop_
_entity.id
_entity.type
_entity.pdbx_description
1 polymer ?
#
loop_
_entity_poly.entity_id
_entity_poly.type
_entity_poly.pdbx_seq_one_letter_code
_entity_poly.pdbx_strand_id
1 'polypeptide(L)'
;MNTRLLLPPLSLLTLLVLGGCASVPDRNVALDQARSRLAAVQAQPQTAALAADELKQATEALRVAEAARAAGEPLANVDHLAYLASRRTVIAEETAASRAAQAVTASAAAERDRLRLAMRTREADAAQVKLNAAEQANAD
;
A
#
# COMPACT_ATOMS: atom_id res chain seq x y z
N MET A 1 67.22 57.71 24.92
CA MET A 1 66.36 58.47 23.99
C MET A 1 65.29 57.53 23.48
N ASN A 2 64.03 57.87 23.75
CA ASN A 2 62.85 57.14 23.34
C ASN A 2 62.65 57.23 21.83
N THR A 3 62.22 56.14 21.21
CA THR A 3 61.27 56.22 20.09
C THR A 3 60.23 55.12 20.25
N ARG A 4 59.00 55.60 20.37
CA ARG A 4 57.77 54.82 20.39
C ARG A 4 57.34 54.46 18.97
N LEU A 5 56.44 53.47 18.92
CA LEU A 5 55.42 53.20 17.90
C LEU A 5 55.90 52.58 16.57
N LEU A 6 55.50 51.32 16.35
CA LEU A 6 54.43 50.96 15.39
C LEU A 6 54.07 49.46 15.50
N LEU A 7 52.84 49.19 15.94
CA LEU A 7 52.09 47.93 15.72
C LEU A 7 51.74 47.80 14.21
N PRO A 8 51.40 46.61 13.63
CA PRO A 8 50.41 45.68 14.20
C PRO A 8 50.76 44.17 14.14
N PRO A 9 50.00 43.33 14.88
CA PRO A 9 49.99 41.88 14.77
C PRO A 9 49.04 41.46 13.64
N LEU A 10 49.41 40.47 12.84
CA LEU A 10 48.47 39.80 11.94
C LEU A 10 48.44 38.30 12.22
N SER A 11 48.03 37.98 13.43
CA SER A 11 47.49 36.66 13.74
C SER A 11 46.12 36.52 13.11
N LEU A 12 45.93 35.42 12.38
CA LEU A 12 44.74 34.57 12.37
C LEU A 12 43.39 35.24 12.06
N LEU A 13 42.80 34.90 10.91
CA LEU A 13 41.54 34.15 10.85
C LEU A 13 41.14 33.95 9.38
N THR A 14 41.33 32.74 8.88
CA THR A 14 40.61 32.24 7.71
C THR A 14 39.14 32.03 8.10
N LEU A 15 38.29 33.05 7.91
CA LEU A 15 36.84 32.82 7.85
C LEU A 15 36.52 32.08 6.56
N LEU A 16 36.56 30.75 6.60
CA LEU A 16 35.76 29.93 5.69
C LEU A 16 34.30 30.20 6.05
N VAL A 17 33.68 31.14 5.37
CA VAL A 17 32.22 31.26 5.34
C VAL A 17 31.72 30.07 4.50
N LEU A 18 31.64 28.91 5.12
CA LEU A 18 30.71 27.86 4.70
C LEU A 18 29.30 28.30 5.15
N GLY A 19 28.83 29.40 4.57
CA GLY A 19 27.40 29.67 4.44
C GLY A 19 26.86 28.70 3.41
N GLY A 20 26.84 27.41 3.74
CA GLY A 20 26.06 26.45 3.01
C GLY A 20 24.63 26.94 3.06
N CYS A 21 24.07 27.26 1.90
CA CYS A 21 22.67 27.51 1.69
C CYS A 21 21.86 26.30 2.17
N ALA A 22 21.61 26.20 3.48
CA ALA A 22 20.48 25.44 3.99
C ALA A 22 19.22 26.26 3.70
N SER A 23 18.94 26.47 2.41
CA SER A 23 17.58 26.75 1.98
C SER A 23 16.80 25.47 2.29
N VAL A 24 16.22 25.40 3.49
CA VAL A 24 15.27 24.35 3.84
C VAL A 24 14.24 24.35 2.73
N PRO A 25 14.09 23.26 1.96
CA PRO A 25 13.10 23.25 0.89
C PRO A 25 11.73 23.53 1.52
N ASP A 26 10.92 24.38 0.88
CA ASP A 26 9.49 24.58 1.20
C ASP A 26 8.65 23.28 1.02
N ARG A 27 9.31 22.13 0.84
CA ARG A 27 8.70 20.83 0.59
C ARG A 27 8.48 20.07 1.89
N ASN A 28 7.35 19.37 1.96
CA ASN A 28 7.15 18.34 2.98
C ASN A 28 7.59 16.98 2.43
N VAL A 29 8.65 16.40 2.97
CA VAL A 29 9.11 15.07 2.51
C VAL A 29 8.06 13.98 2.78
N ALA A 30 7.38 14.01 3.94
CA ALA A 30 6.36 13.02 4.27
C ALA A 30 5.13 13.14 3.36
N LEU A 31 4.70 14.37 3.03
CA LEU A 31 3.58 14.58 2.10
C LEU A 31 3.93 14.12 0.68
N ASP A 32 5.15 14.43 0.21
CA ASP A 32 5.60 14.00 -1.12
C ASP A 32 5.68 12.46 -1.22
N GLN A 33 6.11 11.80 -0.15
CA GLN A 33 6.07 10.33 -0.06
C GLN A 33 4.64 9.79 -0.04
N ALA A 34 3.72 10.43 0.68
CA ALA A 34 2.31 10.01 0.71
C ALA A 34 1.66 10.12 -0.68
N ARG A 35 1.94 11.21 -1.41
CA ARG A 35 1.51 11.42 -2.79
C ARG A 35 2.03 10.34 -3.73
N SER A 36 3.33 10.06 -3.69
CA SER A 36 3.94 9.08 -4.60
C SER A 36 3.40 7.68 -4.34
N ARG A 37 3.21 7.29 -3.07
CA ARG A 37 2.58 6.02 -2.71
C ARG A 37 1.14 5.92 -3.20
N LEU A 38 0.32 6.95 -2.97
CA LEU A 38 -1.07 6.92 -3.43
C LEU A 38 -1.14 6.82 -4.96
N ALA A 39 -0.32 7.58 -5.68
CA ALA A 39 -0.25 7.51 -7.14
C ALA A 39 0.14 6.11 -7.63
N ALA A 40 1.12 5.47 -6.99
CA ALA A 40 1.52 4.11 -7.31
C ALA A 40 0.38 3.10 -7.08
N VAL A 41 -0.38 3.22 -5.99
CA VAL A 41 -1.51 2.35 -5.69
C VAL A 41 -2.72 2.62 -6.61
N GLN A 42 -2.99 3.87 -6.96
CA GLN A 42 -4.04 4.24 -7.92
C GLN A 42 -3.75 3.73 -9.34
N ALA A 43 -2.48 3.61 -9.72
CA ALA A 43 -2.07 3.05 -10.99
C ALA A 43 -2.28 1.53 -11.08
N GLN A 44 -2.61 0.85 -9.98
CA GLN A 44 -2.91 -0.57 -9.95
C GLN A 44 -4.43 -0.80 -10.17
N PRO A 45 -4.87 -1.36 -11.32
CA PRO A 45 -6.29 -1.56 -11.61
C PRO A 45 -6.98 -2.48 -10.59
N GLN A 46 -6.25 -3.46 -10.03
CA GLN A 46 -6.80 -4.35 -9.01
C GLN A 46 -7.21 -3.62 -7.73
N THR A 47 -6.54 -2.53 -7.36
CA THR A 47 -6.88 -1.78 -6.14
C THR A 47 -8.21 -1.07 -6.29
N ALA A 48 -8.46 -0.46 -7.46
CA ALA A 48 -9.76 0.15 -7.75
C ALA A 48 -10.89 -0.90 -7.83
N ALA A 49 -10.61 -2.09 -8.36
CA ALA A 49 -11.60 -3.15 -8.48
C ALA A 49 -11.93 -3.85 -7.15
N LEU A 50 -10.92 -4.04 -6.29
CA LEU A 50 -11.04 -4.89 -5.10
C LEU A 50 -11.08 -4.09 -3.80
N ALA A 51 -10.55 -2.87 -3.74
CA ALA A 51 -10.43 -2.06 -2.53
C ALA A 51 -10.82 -0.59 -2.76
N ALA A 52 -11.92 -0.36 -3.49
CA ALA A 52 -12.37 0.98 -3.87
C ALA A 52 -12.62 1.90 -2.67
N ASP A 53 -13.24 1.38 -1.60
CA ASP A 53 -13.56 2.15 -0.40
C ASP A 53 -12.30 2.53 0.37
N GLU A 54 -11.36 1.60 0.52
CA GLU A 54 -10.06 1.85 1.17
C GLU A 54 -9.23 2.86 0.36
N LEU A 55 -9.24 2.76 -0.97
CA LEU A 55 -8.59 3.72 -1.87
C LEU A 55 -9.19 5.12 -1.75
N LYS A 56 -10.53 5.22 -1.63
CA LYS A 56 -11.22 6.49 -1.37
C LYS A 56 -10.80 7.08 -0.02
N GLN A 57 -10.71 6.27 1.02
CA GLN A 57 -10.24 6.72 2.34
C GLN A 57 -8.80 7.21 2.32
N ALA A 58 -7.91 6.53 1.57
CA ALA A 58 -6.53 6.96 1.38
C ALA A 58 -6.43 8.31 0.65
N THR A 59 -7.25 8.48 -0.40
CA THR A 59 -7.34 9.72 -1.18
C THR A 59 -7.82 10.88 -0.30
N GLU A 60 -8.84 10.66 0.51
CA GLU A 60 -9.37 11.68 1.42
C GLU A 60 -8.36 12.04 2.51
N ALA A 61 -7.66 11.06 3.09
CA ALA A 61 -6.62 11.31 4.08
C ALA A 61 -5.46 12.14 3.50
N LEU A 62 -5.06 11.87 2.25
CA LEU A 62 -4.07 12.69 1.57
C LEU A 62 -4.57 14.12 1.34
N ARG A 63 -5.82 14.29 0.89
CA ARG A 63 -6.44 15.60 0.71
C ARG A 63 -6.43 16.43 1.99
N VAL A 64 -6.69 15.81 3.15
CA VAL A 64 -6.60 16.48 4.45
C VAL A 64 -5.17 16.94 4.76
N ALA A 65 -4.16 16.09 4.51
CA ALA A 65 -2.75 16.45 4.70
C ALA A 65 -2.31 17.61 3.78
N GLU A 66 -2.81 17.62 2.53
CA GLU A 66 -2.55 18.70 1.57
C GLU A 66 -3.22 20.02 1.99
N ALA A 67 -4.47 19.95 2.47
CA ALA A 67 -5.18 21.11 2.98
C ALA A 67 -4.47 21.73 4.19
N ALA A 68 -4.01 20.92 5.15
CA ALA A 68 -3.23 21.38 6.30
C ALA A 68 -1.93 22.10 5.86
N ARG A 69 -1.22 21.54 4.87
CA ARG A 69 -0.04 22.20 4.29
C ARG A 69 -0.38 23.53 3.62
N ALA A 70 -1.45 23.57 2.84
CA ALA A 70 -1.89 24.80 2.16
C ALA A 70 -2.36 25.89 3.14
N ALA A 71 -2.92 25.50 4.29
CA ALA A 71 -3.31 26.40 5.36
C ALA A 71 -2.13 26.91 6.21
N GLY A 72 -0.89 26.47 5.94
CA GLY A 72 0.29 26.89 6.69
C GLY A 72 0.36 26.30 8.10
N GLU A 73 -0.28 25.15 8.33
CA GLU A 73 -0.24 24.49 9.63
C GLU A 73 1.18 24.03 10.02
N PRO A 74 1.46 23.81 11.32
CA PRO A 74 2.75 23.35 11.78
C PRO A 74 3.20 22.08 11.06
N LEU A 75 4.48 22.02 10.66
CA LEU A 75 5.04 20.90 9.90
C LEU A 75 4.80 19.54 10.57
N ALA A 76 4.93 19.47 11.90
CA ALA A 76 4.66 18.26 12.65
C ALA A 76 3.22 17.72 12.46
N ASN A 77 2.22 18.61 12.31
CA ASN A 77 0.86 18.17 12.03
C ASN A 77 0.71 17.67 10.59
N VAL A 78 1.30 18.39 9.62
CA VAL A 78 1.33 17.94 8.22
C VAL A 78 2.02 16.58 8.08
N ASP A 79 3.13 16.37 8.80
CA ASP A 79 3.86 15.10 8.82
C ASP A 79 3.00 13.97 9.39
N HIS A 80 2.27 14.24 10.48
CA HIS A 80 1.35 13.27 11.07
C HIS A 80 0.20 12.90 10.11
N LEU A 81 -0.43 13.89 9.47
CA LEU A 81 -1.49 13.66 8.50
C LEU A 81 -0.99 12.91 7.26
N ALA A 82 0.20 13.25 6.77
CA ALA A 82 0.85 12.54 5.67
C ALA A 82 1.19 11.07 6.04
N TYR A 83 1.58 10.82 7.29
CA TYR A 83 1.74 9.46 7.81
C TYR A 83 0.41 8.70 7.79
N LEU A 84 -0.69 9.28 8.28
CA LEU A 84 -2.01 8.64 8.24
C LEU A 84 -2.47 8.35 6.81
N ALA A 85 -2.27 9.29 5.88
CA ALA A 85 -2.55 9.10 4.47
C ALA A 85 -1.74 7.92 3.90
N SER A 86 -0.44 7.86 4.19
CA SER A 86 0.43 6.75 3.79
C SER A 86 -0.03 5.41 4.35
N ARG A 87 -0.50 5.36 5.61
CA ARG A 87 -1.01 4.12 6.23
C ARG A 87 -2.32 3.67 5.58
N ARG A 88 -3.22 4.61 5.25
CA ARG A 88 -4.46 4.30 4.51
C ARG A 88 -4.16 3.76 3.12
N THR A 89 -3.15 4.30 2.42
CA THR A 89 -2.70 3.79 1.13
C THR A 89 -2.24 2.33 1.23
N VAL A 90 -1.44 1.99 2.24
CA VAL A 90 -1.02 0.60 2.49
C VAL A 90 -2.22 -0.31 2.78
N ILE A 91 -3.19 0.16 3.57
CA ILE A 91 -4.41 -0.62 3.85
C ILE A 91 -5.18 -0.90 2.55
N ALA A 92 -5.27 0.05 1.63
CA ALA A 92 -5.93 -0.16 0.34
C ALA A 92 -5.23 -1.22 -0.51
N GLU A 93 -3.90 -1.15 -0.59
CA GLU A 93 -3.08 -2.12 -1.31
C GLU A 93 -3.21 -3.54 -0.72
N GLU A 94 -3.06 -3.67 0.60
CA GLU A 94 -3.16 -4.96 1.30
C GLU A 94 -4.57 -5.54 1.24
N THR A 95 -5.61 -4.68 1.28
CA THR A 95 -6.99 -5.14 1.12
C THR A 95 -7.23 -5.71 -0.26
N ALA A 96 -6.72 -5.05 -1.30
CA ALA A 96 -6.81 -5.54 -2.66
C ALA A 96 -6.08 -6.88 -2.82
N ALA A 97 -4.86 -6.98 -2.29
CA ALA A 97 -4.08 -8.22 -2.30
C ALA A 97 -4.79 -9.36 -1.55
N SER A 98 -5.33 -9.09 -0.37
CA SER A 98 -6.09 -10.05 0.43
C SER A 98 -7.33 -10.55 -0.32
N ARG A 99 -8.13 -9.65 -0.90
CA ARG A 99 -9.35 -10.03 -1.64
C ARG A 99 -9.01 -10.80 -2.92
N ALA A 100 -7.91 -10.47 -3.60
CA ALA A 100 -7.42 -11.23 -4.75
C ALA A 100 -7.05 -12.67 -4.34
N ALA A 101 -6.30 -12.82 -3.24
CA ALA A 101 -5.94 -14.14 -2.71
C ALA A 101 -7.19 -14.96 -2.30
N GLN A 102 -8.16 -14.32 -1.66
CA GLN A 102 -9.44 -14.94 -1.31
C GLN A 102 -10.18 -15.47 -2.55
N ALA A 103 -10.22 -14.71 -3.64
CA ALA A 103 -10.85 -15.13 -4.89
C ALA A 103 -10.20 -16.39 -5.50
N VAL A 104 -8.87 -16.50 -5.42
CA VAL A 104 -8.13 -17.70 -5.86
C VAL A 104 -8.47 -18.91 -4.98
N THR A 105 -8.56 -18.74 -3.66
CA THR A 105 -8.94 -19.85 -2.77
C THR A 105 -10.38 -20.30 -3.00
N ALA A 106 -11.30 -19.36 -3.24
CA ALA A 106 -12.70 -19.66 -3.50
C ALA A 106 -12.89 -20.42 -4.82
N SER A 107 -12.16 -20.06 -5.89
CA SER A 107 -12.22 -20.77 -7.16
C SER A 107 -11.67 -22.19 -7.06
N ALA A 108 -10.56 -22.39 -6.35
CA ALA A 108 -10.00 -23.72 -6.09
C ALA A 108 -10.94 -24.61 -5.26
N ALA A 109 -11.62 -24.03 -4.27
CA ALA A 109 -12.62 -24.74 -3.48
C ALA A 109 -13.80 -25.19 -4.36
N ALA A 110 -14.33 -24.29 -5.19
CA ALA A 110 -15.42 -24.59 -6.11
C ALA A 110 -15.05 -25.71 -7.10
N GLU A 111 -13.83 -25.69 -7.64
CA GLU A 111 -13.37 -26.73 -8.57
C GLU A 111 -13.24 -28.10 -7.89
N ARG A 112 -12.66 -28.13 -6.68
CA ARG A 112 -12.57 -29.34 -5.89
C ARG A 112 -13.95 -29.94 -5.58
N ASP A 113 -14.93 -29.08 -5.30
CA ASP A 113 -16.30 -29.52 -5.01
C ASP A 113 -16.99 -30.06 -6.26
N ARG A 114 -16.76 -29.46 -7.45
CA ARG A 114 -17.22 -30.02 -8.73
C ARG A 114 -16.64 -31.42 -9.00
N LEU A 115 -15.34 -31.60 -8.79
CA LEU A 115 -14.68 -32.89 -8.99
C LEU A 115 -15.22 -33.95 -8.03
N ARG A 116 -15.42 -33.60 -6.76
CA ARG A 116 -16.04 -34.50 -5.77
C ARG A 116 -17.45 -34.88 -6.16
N LEU A 117 -18.27 -33.91 -6.60
CA LEU A 117 -19.62 -34.18 -7.05
C LEU A 117 -19.63 -35.12 -8.26
N ALA A 118 -18.80 -34.87 -9.27
CA ALA A 118 -18.68 -35.73 -10.45
C ALA A 118 -18.26 -37.17 -10.10
N MET A 119 -17.35 -37.34 -9.12
CA MET A 119 -16.98 -38.66 -8.62
C MET A 119 -18.16 -39.36 -7.94
N ARG A 120 -18.92 -38.64 -7.09
CA ARG A 120 -20.11 -39.20 -6.42
C ARG A 120 -21.21 -39.59 -7.42
N THR A 121 -21.41 -38.80 -8.46
CA THR A 121 -22.35 -39.14 -9.54
C THR A 121 -21.93 -40.43 -10.23
N ARG A 122 -20.65 -40.59 -10.59
CA ARG A 122 -20.14 -41.83 -11.20
C ARG A 122 -20.28 -43.06 -10.29
N GLU A 123 -20.03 -42.90 -9.00
CA GLU A 123 -20.21 -43.97 -8.01
C GLU A 123 -21.69 -44.40 -7.93
N ALA A 124 -22.62 -43.43 -7.89
CA ALA A 124 -24.05 -43.69 -7.85
C ALA A 124 -24.55 -44.36 -9.15
N ASP A 125 -24.12 -43.86 -10.32
CA ASP A 125 -24.47 -44.45 -11.62
C ASP A 125 -23.98 -45.90 -11.71
N ALA A 126 -22.74 -46.17 -11.30
CA ALA A 126 -22.18 -47.52 -11.27
C ALA A 126 -22.90 -48.45 -10.29
N ALA A 127 -23.35 -47.93 -9.14
CA ALA A 127 -24.18 -48.69 -8.19
C ALA A 127 -25.55 -49.01 -8.78
N GLN A 128 -26.20 -48.06 -9.46
CA GLN A 128 -27.50 -48.27 -10.08
C GLN A 128 -27.43 -49.32 -11.20
N VAL A 129 -26.40 -49.27 -12.04
CA VAL A 129 -26.19 -50.29 -13.09
C VAL A 129 -26.02 -51.68 -12.48
N LYS A 130 -25.26 -51.81 -11.38
CA LYS A 130 -25.10 -53.09 -10.67
C LYS A 130 -26.39 -53.60 -10.05
N LEU A 131 -27.19 -52.72 -9.44
CA LEU A 131 -28.50 -53.07 -8.88
C LEU A 131 -29.43 -53.59 -9.97
N ASN A 132 -29.59 -52.85 -11.07
CA ASN A 132 -30.45 -53.25 -12.18
C ASN A 132 -30.03 -54.61 -12.78
N ALA A 133 -28.72 -54.86 -12.92
CA ALA A 133 -28.22 -56.14 -13.42
C ALA A 133 -28.51 -57.30 -12.45
N ALA A 134 -28.40 -57.07 -11.14
CA ALA A 134 -28.73 -58.07 -10.12
C ALA A 134 -30.23 -58.38 -10.07
N GLU A 135 -31.09 -57.37 -10.24
CA GLU A 135 -32.55 -57.55 -10.31
C GLU A 135 -32.97 -58.39 -11.52
N GLN A 136 -32.36 -58.16 -12.68
CA GLN A 136 -32.60 -58.97 -13.88
C GLN A 136 -32.17 -60.43 -13.68
N ALA A 137 -30.98 -60.65 -13.14
CA ALA A 137 -30.46 -62.01 -12.90
C ALA A 137 -31.28 -62.81 -11.87
N ASN A 138 -32.01 -62.14 -10.96
CA ASN A 138 -32.90 -62.80 -10.01
C ASN A 138 -34.31 -63.07 -10.58
N ALA A 139 -34.66 -62.49 -11.73
CA ALA A 139 -35.96 -62.65 -12.37
C ALA A 139 -36.00 -63.80 -13.40
N ASP A 140 -34.84 -64.30 -13.83
CA ASP A 140 -34.63 -65.47 -14.69
C ASP A 140 -34.47 -66.77 -13.89
#